data_AF-A0A7V7XH61-F1
#
_entry.id   AF-A0A7V7XH61-F1
#
_cell.length_a   1.000
_cell.length_b   1.000
_cell.length_c   1.000
_cell.angle_alpha   90.00
_cell.angle_beta   90.00
_cell.angle_gamma   90.00
#
_symmetry.space_group_name_H-M   'P 1'
#
loop_
_entity.id
_entity.type
_entity.pdbx_description
1 polymer ?
#
loop_
_entity_poly.entity_id
_entity_poly.type
_entity_poly.pdbx_seq_one_letter_code
_entity_poly.pdbx_strand_id
1 'polypeptide(L)'
;MRGLAGKRILITRPPHKAQLFAEQLRALGAEPVVLPMITIEPVQRIHDTSAYDWVVFTSANTVQTLADDVQLPQVAAVGIATAGALQDRGIQVNLIAESHTAESLFETMTAALTLKGLKILLPQGDLARPLLGDLLRRAGALVNEVIVYRTIRPAIDPSLLSQPYDVVTFTSPSTVQHFIDLLDSKVSDETRIACIGPVTAAAAQEAGLPVHIMATPHTVEGLIEAMCDYFQESET
;
A
#
# COMPACT_ATOMS: atom_id res chain seq x y z
N MET A 1 18.23 25.42 -7.59
CA MET A 1 16.90 24.82 -7.83
C MET A 1 16.68 23.75 -6.76
N ARG A 2 15.47 23.61 -6.19
CA ARG A 2 15.09 22.37 -5.47
C ARG A 2 14.94 21.29 -6.53
N GLY A 3 15.88 20.37 -6.64
CA GLY A 3 15.87 19.38 -7.70
C GLY A 3 16.65 18.13 -7.32
N LEU A 4 16.28 17.02 -7.95
CA LEU A 4 16.93 15.72 -7.77
C LEU A 4 17.70 15.35 -9.05
N ALA A 5 18.24 16.38 -9.73
CA ALA A 5 18.84 16.24 -11.06
C ALA A 5 19.98 15.22 -11.04
N GLY A 6 19.87 14.20 -11.91
CA GLY A 6 20.86 13.12 -12.02
C GLY A 6 20.89 12.14 -10.84
N LYS A 7 20.02 12.32 -9.82
CA LYS A 7 19.96 11.40 -8.68
C LYS A 7 19.27 10.12 -9.07
N ARG A 8 19.94 8.99 -8.84
CA ARG A 8 19.43 7.66 -9.15
C ARG A 8 18.68 7.10 -7.95
N ILE A 9 17.36 6.97 -8.07
CA ILE A 9 16.45 6.70 -6.95
C ILE A 9 15.77 5.35 -7.12
N LEU A 10 16.06 4.40 -6.23
CA LEU A 10 15.42 3.09 -6.19
C LEU A 10 14.04 3.18 -5.53
N ILE A 11 13.00 2.77 -6.25
CA ILE A 11 11.63 2.68 -5.79
C ILE A 11 11.28 1.23 -5.51
N THR A 12 11.07 0.91 -4.22
CA THR A 12 10.82 -0.48 -3.77
C THR A 12 9.35 -0.87 -3.68
N ARG A 13 8.43 0.07 -3.90
CA ARG A 13 6.99 -0.14 -3.73
C ARG A 13 6.35 -0.90 -4.92
N PRO A 14 5.13 -1.46 -4.76
CA PRO A 14 4.44 -2.17 -5.83
C PRO A 14 4.31 -1.38 -7.15
N PRO A 15 4.35 -2.05 -8.33
CA PRO A 15 4.38 -1.37 -9.64
C PRO A 15 3.26 -0.34 -9.84
N HIS A 16 2.01 -0.73 -9.53
CA HIS A 16 0.82 0.11 -9.69
C HIS A 16 0.84 1.39 -8.84
N LYS A 17 1.70 1.45 -7.81
CA LYS A 17 1.92 2.66 -6.99
C LYS A 17 3.27 3.33 -7.25
N ALA A 18 4.16 2.68 -8.00
CA ALA A 18 5.49 3.19 -8.31
C ALA A 18 5.49 4.14 -9.52
N GLN A 19 4.54 3.98 -10.46
CA GLN A 19 4.53 4.74 -11.71
C GLN A 19 4.39 6.25 -11.50
N LEU A 20 3.35 6.70 -10.79
CA LEU A 20 3.15 8.13 -10.48
C LEU A 20 4.33 8.71 -9.71
N PHE A 21 4.85 7.95 -8.74
CA PHE A 21 6.02 8.35 -7.96
C PHE A 21 7.26 8.53 -8.85
N ALA A 22 7.52 7.59 -9.77
CA ALA A 22 8.60 7.70 -10.74
C ALA A 22 8.41 8.90 -11.68
N GLU A 23 7.20 9.18 -12.13
CA GLU A 23 6.90 10.35 -12.97
C GLU A 23 7.18 11.67 -12.25
N GLN A 24 6.75 11.79 -10.99
CA GLN A 24 7.04 12.96 -10.16
C GLN A 24 8.56 13.16 -9.96
N LEU A 25 9.31 12.07 -9.74
CA LEU A 25 10.77 12.13 -9.62
C LEU A 25 11.46 12.55 -10.93
N ARG A 26 11.01 12.02 -12.08
CA ARG A 26 11.53 12.45 -13.39
C ARG A 26 11.28 13.92 -13.66
N ALA A 27 10.13 14.45 -13.25
CA ALA A 27 9.82 15.87 -13.38
C ALA A 27 10.81 16.78 -12.60
N LEU A 28 11.48 16.23 -11.58
CA LEU A 28 12.52 16.90 -10.80
C LEU A 28 13.95 16.61 -11.31
N GLY A 29 14.08 15.93 -12.45
CA GLY A 29 15.36 15.58 -13.09
C GLY A 29 16.02 14.32 -12.54
N ALA A 30 15.36 13.56 -11.67
CA ALA A 30 15.90 12.30 -11.14
C ALA A 30 15.80 11.14 -12.14
N GLU A 31 16.57 10.09 -11.87
CA GLU A 31 16.59 8.83 -12.59
C GLU A 31 15.96 7.72 -11.71
N PRO A 32 14.62 7.56 -11.70
CA PRO A 32 13.98 6.54 -10.88
C PRO A 32 14.16 5.15 -11.48
N VAL A 33 14.55 4.20 -10.64
CA VAL A 33 14.63 2.77 -10.93
C VAL A 33 13.54 2.06 -10.14
N VAL A 34 12.57 1.47 -10.82
CA VAL A 34 11.47 0.75 -10.17
C VAL A 34 11.86 -0.72 -9.99
N LEU A 35 12.04 -1.14 -8.75
CA LEU A 35 12.36 -2.51 -8.39
C LEU A 35 11.46 -2.94 -7.23
N PRO A 36 10.24 -3.44 -7.52
CA PRO A 36 9.26 -3.73 -6.49
C PRO A 36 9.72 -4.87 -5.58
N MET A 37 9.80 -4.62 -4.27
CA MET A 37 10.12 -5.66 -3.28
C MET A 37 8.88 -6.49 -2.93
N ILE A 38 7.68 -6.03 -3.26
CA ILE A 38 6.47 -6.83 -3.18
C ILE A 38 5.61 -6.56 -4.39
N THR A 39 4.86 -7.55 -4.84
CA THR A 39 3.82 -7.37 -5.85
C THR A 39 2.50 -7.96 -5.37
N ILE A 40 1.42 -7.47 -5.97
CA ILE A 40 0.07 -7.93 -5.70
C ILE A 40 -0.36 -8.74 -6.90
N GLU A 41 -0.56 -10.04 -6.71
CA GLU A 41 -1.05 -10.93 -7.75
C GLU A 41 -2.54 -11.24 -7.53
N PRO A 42 -3.41 -11.03 -8.52
CA PRO A 42 -4.79 -11.43 -8.41
C PRO A 42 -4.88 -12.96 -8.35
N VAL A 43 -5.62 -13.48 -7.37
CA VAL A 43 -5.93 -14.91 -7.26
C VAL A 43 -7.18 -15.24 -8.06
N GLN A 44 -8.19 -14.38 -7.93
CA GLN A 44 -9.45 -14.50 -8.63
C GLN A 44 -10.10 -13.12 -8.75
N ARG A 45 -10.95 -12.97 -9.75
CA ARG A 45 -11.79 -11.78 -9.90
C ARG A 45 -13.18 -12.01 -9.31
N ILE A 46 -13.79 -10.95 -8.81
CA ILE A 46 -15.17 -10.98 -8.33
C ILE A 46 -16.07 -10.62 -9.52
N HIS A 47 -16.92 -11.58 -9.91
CA HIS A 47 -17.82 -11.45 -11.05
C HIS A 47 -19.29 -11.32 -10.66
N ASP A 48 -19.70 -11.97 -9.57
CA ASP A 48 -21.09 -11.99 -9.11
C ASP A 48 -21.14 -11.73 -7.60
N THR A 49 -21.91 -10.72 -7.23
CA THR A 49 -22.18 -10.34 -5.83
C THR A 49 -23.67 -10.31 -5.51
N SER A 50 -24.52 -10.82 -6.40
CA SER A 50 -25.99 -10.80 -6.28
C SER A 50 -26.53 -11.52 -5.04
N ALA A 51 -25.76 -12.47 -4.49
CA ALA A 51 -26.12 -13.21 -3.29
C ALA A 51 -25.89 -12.45 -1.97
N TYR A 52 -25.25 -11.28 -2.01
CA TYR A 52 -24.84 -10.51 -0.84
C TYR A 52 -25.61 -9.21 -0.70
N ASP A 53 -25.87 -8.83 0.54
CA ASP A 53 -26.45 -7.52 0.87
C ASP A 53 -25.37 -6.43 0.87
N TRP A 54 -24.14 -6.82 1.24
CA TRP A 54 -22.99 -5.90 1.36
C TRP A 54 -21.70 -6.52 0.81
N VAL A 55 -20.85 -5.65 0.25
CA VAL A 55 -19.44 -5.95 -0.03
C VAL A 55 -18.57 -4.97 0.74
N VAL A 56 -17.62 -5.49 1.51
CA VAL A 56 -16.82 -4.69 2.44
C VAL A 56 -15.36 -4.69 1.99
N PHE A 57 -14.82 -3.52 1.66
CA PHE A 57 -13.46 -3.35 1.15
C PHE A 57 -12.53 -2.80 2.23
N THR A 58 -11.53 -3.60 2.59
CA THR A 58 -10.48 -3.22 3.55
C THR A 58 -9.18 -2.76 2.88
N SER A 59 -9.13 -2.74 1.55
CA SER A 59 -7.94 -2.39 0.79
C SER A 59 -8.29 -1.90 -0.60
N ALA A 60 -7.65 -0.81 -1.03
CA ALA A 60 -7.71 -0.33 -2.42
C ALA A 60 -7.20 -1.40 -3.42
N ASN A 61 -6.35 -2.34 -2.99
CA ASN A 61 -5.89 -3.44 -3.85
C ASN A 61 -7.02 -4.40 -4.20
N THR A 62 -7.97 -4.63 -3.27
CA THR A 62 -9.15 -5.47 -3.52
C THR A 62 -9.99 -4.91 -4.67
N VAL A 63 -10.06 -3.59 -4.81
CA VAL A 63 -10.82 -2.91 -5.87
C VAL A 63 -10.31 -3.30 -7.26
N GLN A 64 -9.02 -3.58 -7.41
CA GLN A 64 -8.41 -4.01 -8.67
C GLN A 64 -8.80 -5.44 -9.09
N THR A 65 -9.41 -6.20 -8.19
CA THR A 65 -9.85 -7.59 -8.44
C THR A 65 -11.31 -7.68 -8.86
N LEU A 66 -12.04 -6.56 -8.90
CA LEU A 66 -13.41 -6.53 -9.39
C LEU A 66 -13.43 -6.63 -10.92
N ALA A 67 -14.30 -7.47 -11.47
CA ALA A 67 -14.59 -7.48 -12.91
C ALA A 67 -15.16 -6.11 -13.35
N ASP A 68 -14.95 -5.73 -14.60
CA ASP A 68 -15.30 -4.38 -15.09
C ASP A 68 -16.82 -4.13 -15.08
N ASP A 69 -17.60 -5.18 -15.28
CA ASP A 69 -19.06 -5.17 -15.36
C ASP A 69 -19.77 -5.56 -14.05
N VAL A 70 -19.01 -5.82 -12.98
CA VAL A 70 -19.59 -6.28 -11.71
C VAL A 70 -20.54 -5.24 -11.13
N GLN A 71 -21.74 -5.67 -10.75
CA GLN A 71 -22.72 -4.85 -10.04
C GLN A 71 -22.61 -5.16 -8.55
N LEU A 72 -22.10 -4.18 -7.79
CA LEU A 72 -21.99 -4.32 -6.34
C LEU A 72 -23.31 -3.95 -5.65
N PRO A 73 -23.68 -4.63 -4.56
CA PRO A 73 -24.77 -4.22 -3.68
C PRO A 73 -24.30 -3.02 -2.83
N GLN A 74 -24.72 -2.92 -1.57
CA GLN A 74 -24.23 -1.87 -0.69
C GLN A 74 -22.73 -2.05 -0.41
N VAL A 75 -21.97 -0.95 -0.42
CA VAL A 75 -20.51 -0.98 -0.29
C VAL A 75 -20.07 -0.25 0.96
N ALA A 76 -19.22 -0.90 1.76
CA ALA A 76 -18.50 -0.25 2.86
C ALA A 76 -16.99 -0.29 2.60
N ALA A 77 -16.29 0.79 2.95
CA ALA A 77 -14.85 0.92 2.78
C ALA A 77 -14.17 1.29 4.10
N VAL A 78 -13.00 0.70 4.36
CA VAL A 78 -12.23 0.98 5.59
C VAL A 78 -11.65 2.38 5.65
N GLY A 79 -11.62 3.14 4.55
CA GLY A 79 -11.06 4.49 4.56
C GLY A 79 -11.06 5.17 3.19
N ILE A 80 -10.69 6.44 3.18
CA ILE A 80 -10.83 7.33 2.01
C ILE A 80 -10.05 6.85 0.79
N ALA A 81 -8.88 6.23 0.96
CA ALA A 81 -8.10 5.72 -0.16
C ALA A 81 -8.78 4.54 -0.87
N THR A 82 -9.41 3.66 -0.10
CA THR A 82 -10.19 2.54 -0.65
C THR A 82 -11.49 3.06 -1.28
N ALA A 83 -12.14 4.04 -0.65
CA ALA A 83 -13.34 4.68 -1.18
C ALA A 83 -13.05 5.42 -2.51
N GLY A 84 -11.96 6.17 -2.59
CA GLY A 84 -11.52 6.84 -3.81
C GLY A 84 -11.28 5.85 -4.96
N ALA A 85 -10.58 4.74 -4.69
CA ALA A 85 -10.36 3.70 -5.70
C ALA A 85 -11.67 3.08 -6.22
N LEU A 86 -12.70 2.95 -5.38
CA LEU A 86 -14.04 2.50 -5.79
C LEU A 86 -14.75 3.57 -6.63
N GLN A 87 -14.67 4.84 -6.21
CA GLN A 87 -15.28 5.98 -6.90
C GLN A 87 -14.66 6.22 -8.29
N ASP A 88 -13.35 6.01 -8.45
CA ASP A 88 -12.66 6.08 -9.75
C ASP A 88 -13.21 5.06 -10.77
N ARG A 89 -13.85 3.98 -10.27
CA ARG A 89 -14.56 2.98 -11.08
C ARG A 89 -16.05 3.27 -11.23
N GLY A 90 -16.53 4.42 -10.77
CA GLY A 90 -17.95 4.77 -10.76
C GLY A 90 -18.78 4.02 -9.71
N ILE A 91 -18.14 3.36 -8.74
CA ILE A 91 -18.83 2.63 -7.67
C ILE A 91 -19.16 3.60 -6.53
N GLN A 92 -20.45 3.65 -6.16
CA GLN A 92 -20.90 4.39 -4.99
C GLN A 92 -20.51 3.66 -3.70
N VAL A 93 -19.95 4.39 -2.74
CA VAL A 93 -19.60 3.88 -1.41
C VAL A 93 -20.63 4.38 -0.41
N ASN A 94 -21.27 3.48 0.32
CA ASN A 94 -22.37 3.79 1.23
C ASN A 94 -21.90 4.10 2.64
N LEU A 95 -20.85 3.42 3.11
CA LEU A 95 -20.24 3.64 4.42
C LEU A 95 -18.72 3.71 4.29
N ILE A 96 -18.12 4.68 4.97
CA ILE A 96 -16.66 4.83 5.08
C ILE A 96 -16.32 4.94 6.56
N ALA A 97 -15.37 4.13 7.02
CA ALA A 97 -14.91 4.23 8.41
C ALA A 97 -14.21 5.57 8.67
N GLU A 98 -14.38 6.10 9.89
CA GLU A 98 -13.74 7.36 10.29
C GLU A 98 -12.23 7.20 10.48
N SER A 99 -11.83 6.10 11.12
CA SER A 99 -10.44 5.71 11.29
C SER A 99 -10.14 4.51 10.41
N HIS A 100 -8.99 4.48 9.75
CA HIS A 100 -8.67 3.48 8.72
C HIS A 100 -8.36 2.08 9.29
N THR A 101 -9.22 1.56 10.17
CA THR A 101 -9.04 0.32 10.94
C THR A 101 -10.25 -0.60 10.80
N ALA A 102 -10.04 -1.89 11.05
CA ALA A 102 -11.11 -2.89 11.02
C ALA A 102 -12.16 -2.61 12.10
N GLU A 103 -11.71 -2.17 13.26
CA GLU A 103 -12.52 -1.82 14.43
C GLU A 103 -13.42 -0.63 14.12
N SER A 104 -12.88 0.45 13.57
CA SER A 104 -13.67 1.63 13.21
C SER A 104 -14.67 1.32 12.10
N LEU A 105 -14.30 0.50 11.12
CA LEU A 105 -15.25 0.06 10.09
C LEU A 105 -16.40 -0.76 10.69
N PHE A 106 -16.09 -1.66 11.62
CA PHE A 106 -17.11 -2.42 12.34
C PHE A 106 -18.04 -1.49 13.14
N GLU A 107 -17.49 -0.53 13.88
CA GLU A 107 -18.26 0.47 14.64
C GLU A 107 -19.18 1.27 13.72
N THR A 108 -18.66 1.83 12.62
CA THR A 108 -19.44 2.55 11.61
C THR A 108 -20.59 1.70 11.07
N MET A 109 -20.34 0.42 10.74
CA MET A 109 -21.38 -0.48 10.25
C MET A 109 -22.44 -0.76 11.33
N THR A 110 -22.06 -1.02 12.58
CA THR A 110 -23.01 -1.28 13.67
C THR A 110 -23.81 -0.05 14.10
N ALA A 111 -23.25 1.15 13.95
CA ALA A 111 -23.96 2.39 14.20
C ALA A 111 -25.05 2.66 13.14
N ALA A 112 -24.81 2.23 11.90
CA ALA A 112 -25.72 2.46 10.78
C ALA A 112 -26.70 1.30 10.52
N LEU A 113 -26.37 0.06 10.92
CA LEU A 113 -27.06 -1.15 10.46
C LEU A 113 -27.32 -2.15 11.59
N THR A 114 -28.41 -2.91 11.46
CA THR A 114 -28.57 -4.18 12.18
C THR A 114 -27.87 -5.30 11.40
N LEU A 115 -26.73 -5.78 11.89
CA LEU A 115 -25.91 -6.76 11.17
C LEU A 115 -26.47 -8.19 11.15
N LYS A 116 -27.38 -8.51 12.07
CA LYS A 116 -27.94 -9.86 12.21
C LYS A 116 -28.64 -10.32 10.93
N GLY A 117 -28.12 -11.40 10.33
CA GLY A 117 -28.67 -12.03 9.13
C GLY A 117 -28.20 -11.43 7.80
N LEU A 118 -27.48 -10.30 7.81
CA LEU A 118 -26.93 -9.71 6.57
C LEU A 118 -25.87 -10.63 5.97
N LYS A 119 -25.96 -10.85 4.66
CA LYS A 119 -24.94 -11.57 3.88
C LYS A 119 -23.88 -10.59 3.43
N ILE A 120 -22.66 -10.78 3.93
CA ILE A 120 -21.54 -9.89 3.68
C ILE A 120 -20.46 -10.65 2.91
N LEU A 121 -20.07 -10.13 1.76
CA LEU A 121 -18.83 -10.54 1.09
C LEU A 121 -17.68 -9.66 1.61
N LEU A 122 -16.61 -10.31 2.07
CA LEU A 122 -15.38 -9.68 2.53
C LEU A 122 -14.21 -10.15 1.65
N PRO A 123 -13.99 -9.49 0.50
CA PRO A 123 -12.87 -9.80 -0.37
C PRO A 123 -11.59 -9.12 0.14
N GLN A 124 -10.53 -9.91 0.25
CA GLN A 124 -9.31 -9.49 0.93
C GLN A 124 -8.05 -10.15 0.36
N GLY A 125 -6.90 -9.64 0.78
CA GLY A 125 -5.61 -10.27 0.52
C GLY A 125 -5.36 -11.45 1.46
N ASP A 126 -4.43 -12.31 1.06
CA ASP A 126 -3.94 -13.45 1.85
C ASP A 126 -3.35 -13.10 3.23
N LEU A 127 -2.83 -11.88 3.39
CA LEU A 127 -2.29 -11.36 4.65
C LEU A 127 -3.30 -10.62 5.52
N ALA A 128 -4.59 -10.64 5.17
CA ALA A 128 -5.62 -9.95 5.93
C ALA A 128 -5.81 -10.57 7.32
N ARG A 129 -5.98 -9.71 8.33
CA ARG A 129 -6.25 -10.15 9.71
C ARG A 129 -7.72 -10.60 9.83
N PRO A 130 -8.01 -11.68 10.56
CA PRO A 130 -9.38 -12.22 10.68
C PRO A 130 -10.35 -11.32 11.45
N LEU A 131 -9.83 -10.30 12.15
CA LEU A 131 -10.56 -9.49 13.12
C LEU A 131 -11.90 -8.95 12.62
N LEU A 132 -11.95 -8.32 11.45
CA LEU A 132 -13.19 -7.73 10.93
C LEU A 132 -14.25 -8.81 10.67
N GLY A 133 -13.87 -9.90 10.01
CA GLY A 133 -14.76 -11.01 9.74
C GLY A 133 -15.32 -11.62 11.03
N ASP A 134 -14.48 -11.79 12.04
CA ASP A 134 -14.88 -12.30 13.36
C ASP A 134 -15.85 -11.35 14.08
N LEU A 135 -15.59 -10.05 14.05
CA LEU A 135 -16.48 -9.04 14.66
C LEU A 135 -17.86 -9.04 13.98
N LEU A 136 -17.90 -9.05 12.65
CA LEU A 136 -19.14 -9.10 11.87
C LEU A 136 -19.94 -10.38 12.14
N ARG A 137 -19.27 -11.55 12.21
CA ARG A 137 -19.92 -12.82 12.57
C ARG A 137 -20.47 -12.80 13.98
N ARG A 138 -19.72 -12.26 14.95
CA ARG A 138 -20.19 -12.11 16.34
C ARG A 138 -21.41 -11.21 16.46
N ALA A 139 -21.53 -10.21 15.60
CA ALA A 139 -22.72 -9.36 15.49
C ALA A 139 -23.90 -10.02 14.73
N GLY A 140 -23.73 -11.27 14.26
CA GLY A 140 -24.77 -12.07 13.64
C GLY A 140 -24.84 -11.99 12.11
N ALA A 141 -23.86 -11.38 11.44
CA ALA A 141 -23.78 -11.38 9.98
C ALA A 141 -23.30 -12.73 9.43
N LEU A 142 -23.73 -13.05 8.22
CA LEU A 142 -23.27 -14.19 7.43
C LEU A 142 -22.11 -13.74 6.53
N VAL A 143 -20.88 -13.89 7.02
CA VAL A 143 -19.68 -13.37 6.37
C VAL A 143 -19.01 -14.43 5.50
N ASN A 144 -18.93 -14.18 4.20
CA ASN A 144 -18.09 -14.92 3.27
C ASN A 144 -16.77 -14.18 3.05
N GLU A 145 -15.65 -14.77 3.50
CA GLU A 145 -14.31 -14.24 3.26
C GLU A 145 -13.70 -14.88 2.02
N VAL A 146 -13.23 -14.06 1.08
CA VAL A 146 -12.65 -14.54 -0.17
C VAL A 146 -11.27 -13.92 -0.38
N ILE A 147 -10.25 -14.76 -0.55
CA ILE A 147 -8.93 -14.31 -0.95
C ILE A 147 -8.94 -14.01 -2.45
N VAL A 148 -8.83 -12.72 -2.78
CA VAL A 148 -8.90 -12.24 -4.18
C VAL A 148 -7.54 -11.80 -4.73
N TYR A 149 -6.55 -11.58 -3.85
CA TYR A 149 -5.18 -11.36 -4.25
C TYR A 149 -4.20 -11.95 -3.24
N ARG A 150 -2.96 -12.16 -3.67
CA ARG A 150 -1.82 -12.53 -2.82
C ARG A 150 -0.74 -11.46 -2.87
N THR A 151 -0.12 -11.21 -1.73
CA THR A 151 1.10 -10.41 -1.65
C THR A 151 2.28 -11.34 -1.84
N ILE A 152 2.97 -11.24 -2.97
CA ILE A 152 4.13 -12.08 -3.27
C ILE A 152 5.42 -11.27 -3.26
N ARG A 153 6.51 -11.99 -3.04
CA ARG A 153 7.88 -11.51 -3.20
C ARG A 153 8.35 -11.89 -4.61
N PRO A 154 8.54 -10.94 -5.53
CA PRO A 154 8.98 -11.27 -6.88
C PRO A 154 10.41 -11.82 -6.84
N ALA A 155 10.76 -12.67 -7.81
CA ALA A 155 12.15 -13.05 -8.01
C ALA A 155 12.93 -11.84 -8.54
N ILE A 156 13.95 -11.42 -7.79
CA ILE A 156 14.80 -10.27 -8.12
C ILE A 156 16.23 -10.77 -8.19
N ASP A 157 16.97 -10.36 -9.22
CA ASP A 157 18.41 -10.55 -9.29
C ASP A 157 19.09 -9.67 -8.22
N PRO A 158 19.77 -10.25 -7.20
CA PRO A 158 20.42 -9.49 -6.14
C PRO A 158 21.42 -8.45 -6.64
N SER A 159 22.04 -8.67 -7.81
CA SER A 159 23.00 -7.72 -8.39
C SER A 159 22.37 -6.35 -8.72
N LEU A 160 21.05 -6.30 -8.89
CA LEU A 160 20.31 -5.05 -9.09
C LEU A 160 20.27 -4.19 -7.83
N LEU A 161 20.39 -4.79 -6.64
CA LEU A 161 20.40 -4.08 -5.35
C LEU A 161 21.76 -3.46 -5.07
N SER A 162 22.83 -4.06 -5.58
CA SER A 162 24.21 -3.58 -5.42
C SER A 162 24.63 -2.51 -6.43
N GLN A 163 23.74 -2.10 -7.34
CA GLN A 163 24.01 -0.98 -8.23
C GLN A 163 24.12 0.33 -7.45
N PRO A 164 24.88 1.32 -7.95
CA PRO A 164 24.94 2.63 -7.30
C PRO A 164 23.58 3.33 -7.37
N TYR A 165 23.03 3.63 -6.20
CA TYR A 165 21.85 4.46 -6.02
C TYR A 165 22.19 5.60 -5.05
N ASP A 166 21.76 6.81 -5.38
CA ASP A 166 21.81 7.94 -4.44
C ASP A 166 20.80 7.73 -3.30
N VAL A 167 19.62 7.20 -3.63
CA VAL A 167 18.55 6.97 -2.65
C VAL A 167 17.85 5.64 -2.87
N VAL A 168 17.58 4.91 -1.79
CA VAL A 168 16.60 3.81 -1.75
C VAL A 168 15.39 4.25 -0.94
N THR A 169 14.20 4.14 -1.53
CA THR A 169 12.95 4.56 -0.91
C THR A 169 12.17 3.35 -0.38
N PHE A 170 11.67 3.43 0.85
CA PHE A 170 10.80 2.43 1.46
C PHE A 170 9.48 3.04 1.90
N THR A 171 8.37 2.42 1.48
CA THR A 171 7.01 2.87 1.83
C THR A 171 6.27 1.91 2.75
N SER A 172 6.92 0.82 3.17
CA SER A 172 6.33 -0.16 4.09
C SER A 172 7.41 -1.04 4.74
N PRO A 173 7.16 -1.60 5.93
CA PRO A 173 8.06 -2.58 6.56
C PRO A 173 8.31 -3.82 5.69
N SER A 174 7.30 -4.32 4.97
CA SER A 174 7.44 -5.52 4.13
C SER A 174 8.43 -5.33 2.98
N THR A 175 8.50 -4.13 2.40
CA THR A 175 9.50 -3.80 1.37
C THR A 175 10.91 -3.74 1.92
N VAL A 176 11.08 -3.30 3.18
CA VAL A 176 12.39 -3.32 3.87
C VAL A 176 12.86 -4.75 4.09
N GLN A 177 11.99 -5.59 4.65
CA GLN A 177 12.36 -6.97 4.98
C GLN A 177 12.79 -7.73 3.73
N HIS A 178 12.01 -7.68 2.65
CA HIS A 178 12.40 -8.41 1.44
C HIS A 178 13.65 -7.84 0.77
N PHE A 179 13.87 -6.52 0.83
CA PHE A 179 15.12 -5.92 0.36
C PHE A 179 16.33 -6.48 1.11
N ILE A 180 16.25 -6.57 2.45
CA ILE A 180 17.33 -7.13 3.27
C ILE A 180 17.51 -8.63 3.04
N ASP A 181 16.43 -9.38 2.87
CA ASP A 181 16.50 -10.82 2.59
C ASP A 181 17.23 -11.13 1.27
N LEU A 182 17.21 -10.19 0.31
CA LEU A 182 17.90 -10.29 -0.98
C LEU A 182 19.28 -9.64 -1.01
N LEU A 183 19.62 -8.87 0.02
CA LEU A 183 20.83 -8.06 0.01
C LEU A 183 22.04 -8.93 0.40
N ASP A 184 22.82 -9.35 -0.60
CA ASP A 184 24.02 -10.18 -0.40
C ASP A 184 25.20 -9.42 0.24
N SER A 185 25.20 -8.10 0.18
CA SER A 185 26.29 -7.23 0.65
C SER A 185 25.74 -5.93 1.24
N LYS A 186 26.44 -5.31 2.20
CA LYS A 186 26.01 -4.02 2.76
C LYS A 186 25.67 -2.99 1.66
N VAL A 187 24.58 -2.25 1.85
CA VAL A 187 24.29 -1.07 1.03
C VAL A 187 25.47 -0.10 1.11
N SER A 188 25.81 0.55 -0.01
CA SER A 188 26.87 1.56 -0.03
C SER A 188 26.63 2.64 1.03
N ASP A 189 27.70 3.08 1.70
CA ASP A 189 27.64 4.19 2.69
C ASP A 189 27.29 5.54 2.03
N GLU A 190 27.38 5.62 0.70
CA GLU A 190 26.96 6.77 -0.10
C GLU A 190 25.45 6.79 -0.35
N THR A 191 24.79 5.64 -0.29
CA THR A 191 23.36 5.50 -0.54
C THR A 191 22.55 5.97 0.66
N ARG A 192 21.55 6.82 0.40
CA ARG A 192 20.63 7.31 1.43
C ARG A 192 19.37 6.47 1.46
N ILE A 193 18.87 6.23 2.67
CA ILE A 193 17.65 5.47 2.90
C ILE A 193 16.55 6.45 3.28
N ALA A 194 15.50 6.47 2.47
CA ALA A 194 14.36 7.35 2.64
C ALA A 194 13.11 6.54 3.01
N CYS A 195 12.51 6.84 4.16
CA CYS A 195 11.33 6.15 4.65
C CYS A 195 10.09 7.05 4.63
N ILE A 196 8.95 6.51 4.21
CA ILE A 196 7.69 7.28 4.18
C ILE A 196 7.18 7.68 5.57
N GLY A 197 7.60 6.98 6.63
CA GLY A 197 7.11 7.27 7.98
C GLY A 197 7.70 6.37 9.06
N PRO A 198 7.33 6.60 10.33
CA PRO A 198 8.03 6.07 11.51
C PRO A 198 8.00 4.55 11.60
N VAL A 199 6.89 3.91 11.22
CA VAL A 199 6.77 2.44 11.25
C VAL A 199 7.73 1.78 10.25
N THR A 200 7.92 2.40 9.07
CA THR A 200 8.86 1.89 8.07
C THR A 200 10.30 2.19 8.46
N ALA A 201 10.55 3.37 9.05
CA ALA A 201 11.86 3.75 9.56
C ALA A 201 12.33 2.81 10.68
N ALA A 202 11.45 2.45 11.62
CA ALA A 202 11.74 1.50 12.68
C ALA A 202 12.14 0.13 12.10
N ALA A 203 11.37 -0.40 11.14
CA ALA A 203 11.71 -1.66 10.47
C ALA A 203 13.07 -1.60 9.74
N ALA A 204 13.40 -0.47 9.10
CA ALA A 204 14.70 -0.28 8.47
C ALA A 204 15.84 -0.31 9.50
N GLN A 205 15.68 0.39 10.63
CA GLN A 205 16.68 0.44 11.70
C GLN A 205 16.87 -0.93 12.36
N GLU A 206 15.78 -1.64 12.65
CA GLU A 206 15.80 -3.01 13.19
C GLU A 206 16.54 -3.98 12.27
N ALA A 207 16.42 -3.78 10.95
CA ALA A 207 17.12 -4.55 9.93
C ALA A 207 18.56 -4.06 9.65
N GLY A 208 19.07 -3.09 10.43
CA GLY A 208 20.44 -2.58 10.32
C GLY A 208 20.66 -1.53 9.23
N LEU A 209 19.61 -0.98 8.64
CA LEU A 209 19.71 0.13 7.68
C LEU A 209 19.66 1.49 8.42
N PRO A 210 20.61 2.40 8.14
CA PRO A 210 20.52 3.77 8.63
C PRO A 210 19.37 4.51 7.92
N VAL A 211 18.51 5.21 8.66
CA VAL A 211 17.47 6.06 8.08
C VAL A 211 18.00 7.49 7.98
N HIS A 212 18.11 7.99 6.76
CA HIS A 212 18.69 9.30 6.47
C HIS A 212 17.61 10.36 6.23
N ILE A 213 16.50 9.94 5.60
CA ILE A 213 15.43 10.83 5.15
C ILE A 213 14.10 10.23 5.62
N MET A 214 13.23 11.05 6.19
CA MET A 214 11.89 10.65 6.58
C MET A 214 10.86 11.69 6.14
N ALA A 215 9.81 11.24 5.46
CA ALA A 215 8.77 12.12 4.92
C ALA A 215 7.96 12.81 6.02
N THR A 216 7.71 14.11 5.88
CA THR A 216 6.72 14.85 6.68
C THR A 216 5.96 15.80 5.74
N PRO A 217 4.66 15.58 5.45
CA PRO A 217 3.81 14.50 5.97
C PRO A 217 4.16 13.11 5.40
N HIS A 218 3.66 12.04 6.05
CA HIS A 218 3.94 10.64 5.68
C HIS A 218 3.23 10.19 4.39
N THR A 219 3.59 10.84 3.29
CA THR A 219 3.01 10.71 1.95
C THR A 219 4.12 10.56 0.93
N VAL A 220 3.77 10.24 -0.31
CA VAL A 220 4.75 10.15 -1.40
C VAL A 220 5.29 11.55 -1.71
N GLU A 221 4.41 12.53 -1.73
CA GLU A 221 4.73 13.94 -1.93
C GLU A 221 5.69 14.44 -0.85
N GLY A 222 5.38 14.18 0.42
CA GLY A 222 6.27 14.53 1.53
C GLY A 222 7.60 13.77 1.50
N LEU A 223 7.66 12.57 0.91
CA LEU A 223 8.91 11.84 0.71
C LEU A 223 9.77 12.49 -0.37
N ILE A 224 9.15 12.94 -1.46
CA ILE A 224 9.81 13.70 -2.53
C ILE A 224 10.38 15.00 -1.99
N GLU A 225 9.58 15.76 -1.24
CA GLU A 225 10.00 17.01 -0.61
C GLU A 225 11.17 16.79 0.35
N ALA A 226 11.08 15.79 1.23
CA ALA A 226 12.17 15.47 2.15
C ALA A 226 13.47 15.07 1.43
N MET A 227 13.40 14.38 0.29
CA MET A 227 14.57 14.09 -0.53
C MET A 227 15.15 15.35 -1.17
N CYS A 228 14.31 16.25 -1.68
CA CYS A 228 14.78 17.52 -2.24
C CYS A 228 15.53 18.33 -1.19
N ASP A 229 14.97 18.45 0.01
CA ASP A 229 15.53 19.26 1.09
C ASP A 229 16.87 18.70 1.56
N TYR A 230 16.98 17.39 1.70
CA TYR A 230 18.22 16.70 2.07
C TYR A 230 19.41 17.01 1.14
N PHE A 231 19.18 16.98 -0.18
CA PHE A 231 20.25 17.25 -1.14
C PHE A 231 20.58 18.73 -1.29
N GLN A 232 19.65 19.63 -0.98
CA GLN A 232 19.97 21.06 -0.92
C GLN A 232 20.90 21.42 0.23
N GLU A 233 20.65 20.87 1.41
CA GLU A 233 21.48 21.10 2.60
C GLU A 233 22.89 20.52 2.43
N SER A 234 23.03 19.45 1.64
CA SER A 234 24.31 18.78 1.38
C SER A 234 25.21 19.51 0.36
N GLU A 235 24.64 20.41 -0.45
CA GLU A 235 25.35 21.19 -1.47
C GLU A 235 25.82 22.57 -0.96
N THR A 236 25.48 22.93 0.29
CA THR A 236 25.82 24.22 0.92
C THR A 236 26.95 24.06 1.94
#